data_AF-U2SXE8-F1
#
_entry.id   AF-U2SXE8-F1
#
_cell.length_a   1.000
_cell.length_b   1.000
_cell.length_c   1.000
_cell.angle_alpha   90.00
_cell.angle_beta   90.00
_cell.angle_gamma   90.00
#
_symmetry.space_group_name_H-M   'P 1'
#
loop_
_entity.id
_entity.type
_entity.pdbx_description
1 polymer ?
#
loop_
_entity_poly.entity_id
_entity_poly.type
_entity_poly.pdbx_seq_one_letter_code
_entity_poly.pdbx_strand_id
1 'polypeptide(L)' 'MMINDVRVNIEKGSFSAADAARYIEQIKKTSKFTLKKITFSRSDDFLDIRYSFKEIPFERLRRLAFTPSSEKQAVNN' A
#
# COMPACT_ATOMS: atom_id res chain seq x y z
N MET A 1 7.04 3.56 11.71
CA MET A 1 6.38 2.74 12.76
C MET A 1 6.65 1.26 12.53
N MET A 2 6.31 0.39 13.48
CA MET A 2 6.43 -1.07 13.34
C MET A 2 5.03 -1.70 13.48
N ILE A 3 4.64 -2.60 12.57
CA ILE A 3 3.35 -3.32 12.61
C ILE A 3 3.61 -4.78 12.22
N ASN A 4 3.20 -5.74 13.05
CA ASN A 4 3.35 -7.19 12.80
C ASN A 4 4.78 -7.59 12.36
N ASP A 5 5.79 -7.05 13.06
CA ASP A 5 7.24 -7.18 12.77
C ASP A 5 7.69 -6.64 11.41
N VAL A 6 6.85 -5.85 10.75
CA VAL A 6 7.15 -5.17 9.49
C VAL A 6 7.45 -3.69 9.77
N ARG A 7 8.60 -3.22 9.26
CA ARG A 7 8.94 -1.79 9.29
C ARG A 7 8.01 -1.04 8.35
N VAL A 8 7.18 -0.16 8.87
CA VAL A 8 6.28 0.69 8.08
C VAL A 8 6.80 2.12 8.03
N ASN A 9 7.03 2.61 6.82
CA ASN A 9 7.38 4.00 6.55
C ASN A 9 6.23 4.69 5.80
N ILE A 10 5.94 5.93 6.16
CA ILE A 10 5.00 6.79 5.44
C ILE A 10 5.84 7.97 4.93
N GLU A 11 6.05 8.05 3.63
CA GLU A 11 6.88 9.09 3.01
C GLU A 11 6.07 10.35 2.69
N LYS A 12 4.83 10.19 2.23
CA LYS A 12 3.93 11.29 1.85
C LYS A 12 2.48 10.96 2.16
N GLY A 13 1.74 11.99 2.55
CA GLY A 13 0.32 11.92 2.89
C GLY A 13 0.04 11.27 4.25
N SER A 14 -1.20 11.38 4.69
CA SER A 14 -1.68 10.67 5.87
C SER A 14 -2.06 9.24 5.50
N PHE A 15 -1.64 8.29 6.34
CA PHE A 15 -1.95 6.88 6.16
C PHE A 15 -2.18 6.24 7.53
N SER A 16 -3.34 5.61 7.71
CA SER A 16 -3.70 5.06 9.02
C SER A 16 -2.94 3.76 9.31
N ALA A 17 -2.73 3.46 10.59
CA ALA A 17 -2.13 2.19 11.01
C ALA A 17 -3.01 0.99 10.63
N ALA A 18 -4.35 1.16 10.66
CA ALA A 18 -5.30 0.12 10.27
C ALA A 18 -5.22 -0.20 8.77
N ASP A 19 -5.12 0.82 7.92
CA ASP A 19 -4.93 0.63 6.47
C ASP A 19 -3.58 -0.05 6.20
N ALA A 20 -2.51 0.38 6.87
CA ALA A 20 -1.20 -0.25 6.76
C ALA A 20 -1.24 -1.74 7.11
N ALA A 21 -1.91 -2.10 8.23
CA ALA A 21 -2.10 -3.49 8.63
C ALA A 21 -2.84 -4.29 7.55
N ARG A 22 -3.90 -3.74 6.96
CA ARG A 22 -4.66 -4.41 5.89
C ARG A 22 -3.79 -4.72 4.67
N TYR A 23 -2.96 -3.77 4.22
CA TYR A 23 -2.05 -4.00 3.10
C TYR A 23 -0.95 -5.01 3.43
N ILE A 24 -0.40 -4.97 4.64
CA ILE A 24 0.56 -5.96 5.12
C ILE A 24 -0.03 -7.38 5.04
N GLU A 25 -1.24 -7.57 5.57
CA GLU A 25 -1.92 -8.87 5.53
C GLU A 25 -2.21 -9.33 4.10
N GLN A 26 -2.64 -8.43 3.21
CA GLN A 26 -2.87 -8.78 1.81
C GLN A 26 -1.58 -9.21 1.10
N ILE A 27 -0.45 -8.52 1.34
CA ILE A 27 0.84 -8.90 0.78
C ILE A 27 1.30 -10.24 1.35
N LYS A 28 1.18 -10.45 2.67
CA LYS A 28 1.51 -11.73 3.33
C LYS A 28 0.69 -12.90 2.78
N LYS A 29 -0.60 -12.71 2.49
CA LYS A 29 -1.46 -13.77 1.90
C LYS A 29 -1.04 -14.19 0.50
N THR A 30 -0.44 -13.28 -0.28
CA THR A 30 -0.06 -13.54 -1.67
C THR A 30 1.41 -13.90 -1.86
N SER A 31 2.23 -13.72 -0.83
CA SER A 31 3.67 -13.94 -0.87
C SER A 31 4.08 -15.12 0.01
N LYS A 32 5.03 -15.91 -0.47
CA LYS A 32 5.67 -16.97 0.35
C LYS A 32 6.86 -16.45 1.18
N PHE A 33 7.22 -15.17 1.00
CA PHE A 33 8.40 -14.56 1.59
C PHE A 33 8.05 -13.68 2.80
N THR A 34 9.00 -13.55 3.73
CA THR A 34 8.84 -12.76 4.95
C THR A 34 8.92 -11.28 4.63
N LEU A 35 7.79 -10.56 4.76
CA LEU A 35 7.75 -9.12 4.57
C LEU A 35 8.64 -8.42 5.61
N LYS A 36 9.60 -7.62 5.15
CA LYS A 36 10.59 -6.92 6.00
C LYS A 36 10.21 -5.48 6.25
N LYS A 37 9.87 -4.77 5.17
CA LYS A 37 9.58 -3.34 5.18
C LYS A 37 8.54 -3.02 4.13
N ILE A 38 7.68 -2.06 4.45
CA ILE A 38 6.72 -1.45 3.54
C ILE A 38 6.78 0.06 3.69
N THR A 39 6.74 0.76 2.56
CA THR A 39 6.71 2.20 2.45
C THR A 39 5.47 2.61 1.68
N PHE A 40 4.70 3.53 2.26
CA PHE A 40 3.54 4.14 1.61
C PHE A 40 3.86 5.58 1.20
N SER A 41 3.54 5.92 -0.03
CA SER A 41 3.56 7.30 -0.53
C SER A 41 2.20 7.58 -1.16
N ARG A 42 1.39 8.38 -0.47
CA ARG A 42 0.05 8.76 -0.92
C ARG A 42 0.09 10.15 -1.56
N SER A 43 -0.43 10.25 -2.77
CA SER A 43 -0.76 11.49 -3.47
C SER A 43 -2.28 11.60 -3.63
N ASP A 44 -2.75 12.64 -4.31
CA ASP A 44 -4.19 12.82 -4.59
C ASP A 44 -4.72 11.78 -5.58
N ASP A 45 -3.88 11.36 -6.53
CA ASP A 45 -4.28 10.47 -7.63
C ASP A 45 -3.90 9.00 -7.39
N PHE A 46 -2.89 8.73 -6.56
CA PHE A 46 -2.38 7.38 -6.38
C PHE A 46 -1.82 7.09 -4.98
N LEU A 47 -1.84 5.80 -4.65
CA LEU A 47 -1.09 5.21 -3.55
C LEU A 47 0.03 4.35 -4.11
N ASP A 48 1.26 4.78 -3.88
CA ASP A 48 2.45 3.97 -4.11
C ASP A 48 2.77 3.14 -2.88
N ILE A 49 2.88 1.83 -3.08
CA ILE A 49 3.23 0.85 -2.07
C ILE A 49 4.54 0.20 -2.50
N ARG A 50 5.62 0.51 -1.79
CA ARG A 50 6.91 -0.12 -1.99
C ARG A 50 7.20 -1.10 -0.87
N TYR A 51 7.62 -2.31 -1.16
CA TYR A 51 7.86 -3.32 -0.13
C TYR A 51 9.03 -4.24 -0.44
N SER A 52 9.69 -4.72 0.62
CA SER A 52 10.83 -5.63 0.53
C SER A 52 10.61 -6.86 1.39
N PHE A 53 11.22 -7.97 0.97
CA PHE A 53 11.22 -9.23 1.70
C PHE A 53 12.60 -9.49 2.29
N LYS A 54 12.70 -10.33 3.32
CA LYS A 54 14.00 -10.69 3.92
C LYS A 54 14.85 -11.51 2.95
N GLU A 55 14.19 -12.32 2.14
CA GLU A 55 14.78 -13.34 1.26
C GLU A 55 15.09 -12.81 -0.15
N ILE A 56 14.61 -11.60 -0.48
CA ILE A 56 14.73 -11.03 -1.82
C ILE A 56 15.53 -9.72 -1.75
N PRO A 57 16.60 -9.56 -2.54
CA PRO A 57 17.47 -8.37 -2.49
C PRO A 57 16.90 -7.15 -3.23
N PHE A 58 15.70 -7.23 -3.79
CA PHE A 58 15.01 -6.16 -4.52
C PHE A 58 13.72 -5.73 -3.81
N GLU A 59 13.39 -4.44 -3.92
CA GLU A 59 12.09 -3.92 -3.52
C GLU A 59 11.07 -4.10 -4.66
N ARG A 60 9.80 -4.36 -4.32
CA ARG A 60 8.68 -4.34 -5.25
C ARG A 60 7.93 -3.02 -5.12
N LEU A 61 7.47 -2.47 -6.23
CA LEU A 61 6.63 -1.28 -6.28
C LEU A 61 5.27 -1.63 -6.88
N ARG A 62 4.20 -1.25 -6.20
CA ARG A 62 2.83 -1.33 -6.69
C ARG A 62 2.18 0.04 -6.58
N ARG A 63 1.64 0.54 -7.68
CA ARG A 63 0.84 1.77 -7.73
C ARG A 63 -0.64 1.42 -7.80
N LEU A 64 -1.43 2.02 -6.94
CA LEU A 64 -2.90 1.94 -6.96
C LEU A 64 -3.44 3.32 -7.31
N ALA A 65 -4.16 3.44 -8.41
CA ALA A 65 -4.87 4.68 -8.72
C ALA A 65 -6.07 4.83 -7.78
N PHE A 66 -6.26 6.01 -7.20
CA PHE A 66 -7.55 6.37 -6.64
C PHE A 66 -8.43 6.68 -7.84
N THR A 67 -9.35 5.77 -8.18
CA THR A 67 -10.40 6.16 -9.11
C THR A 67 -11.12 7.34 -8.47
N PRO A 68 -11.18 8.54 -9.10
CA PRO A 68 -12.15 9.51 -8.67
C PRO A 68 -13.49 8.77 -8.75
N SER A 69 -14.22 8.73 -7.64
CA SER A 69 -15.60 8.24 -7.64
C SER A 69 -16.25 8.84 -8.88
N SER A 70 -16.69 8.00 -9.80
CA SER A 70 -17.38 8.47 -10.99
C SER A 70 -18.76 8.96 -10.54
N GLU A 71 -18.78 10.11 -9.88
CA GLU A 71 -19.95 10.96 -9.68
C GLU A 71 -20.17 11.72 -11.00
N LYS A 72 -20.24 10.93 -12.08
CA LYS A 72 -20.63 11.28 -13.44
C LYS A 72 -21.38 10.11 -14.09
N GLN A 73 -22.11 9.32 -13.31
CA GLN A 73 -23.41 8.82 -13.79
C GLN A 73 -24.43 9.95 -13.63
N ALA A 74 -24.17 11.08 -14.30
CA ALA A 74 -25.18 12.06 -14.57
C ALA A 74 -26.14 11.42 -15.57
N VAL A 75 -27.36 11.16 -15.12
CA VAL A 75 -28.62 11.18 -15.88
C VAL A 75 -28.51 10.89 -17.37
N ASN A 76 -28.82 9.67 -17.79
CA ASN A 76 -29.52 9.49 -19.06
C ASN A 76 -30.89 8.89 -18.75
N ASN A 77 -31.87 9.80 -18.85
CA ASN A 77 -33.30 9.60 -18.82
C ASN A 77 -33.75 8.98 -20.16
#